data_AF-A0A7V3PN70-F1
#
_entry.id   AF-A0A7V3PN70-F1
#
_cell.length_a   1.000
_cell.length_b   1.000
_cell.length_c   1.000
_cell.angle_alpha   90.00
_cell.angle_beta   90.00
_cell.angle_gamma   90.00
#
_symmetry.space_group_name_H-M   'P 1'
#
loop_
_entity.id
_entity.type
_entity.pdbx_description
1 polymer ?
#
loop_
_entity_poly.entity_id
_entity_poly.type
_entity_poly.pdbx_seq_one_letter_code
_entity_poly.pdbx_strand_id
1 'polypeptide(L)'
;WRQFEENHPRYRERLLDFYRAVDAAVGQIAQAAGDDAVLLVLSDHGFCTARKAVFLNTWLVEAGWLRLRTPQGARPSPADMSEDSRAYCLDPSRLYLRVAGREPGGFIHLGPEYDTARDELAEALLSMCDPDDGKPVIRAVYRREELYRGVCFDQAADLVADPYEGYDLRGRFGMAHTFDPHQPQTGMHQFRDAFWLLRGAKFADDATPSITDGGATLLALAGADLPRDLDGIPRAT
;
A
#
# COMPACT_ATOMS: atom_id res chain seq x y z
N TRP A 1 -14.56 -5.70 -7.48
CA TRP A 1 -15.15 -4.36 -7.36
C TRP A 1 -15.82 -3.94 -8.67
N ARG A 2 -15.16 -4.13 -9.81
CA ARG A 2 -15.71 -3.90 -11.17
C ARG A 2 -17.17 -4.34 -11.36
N GLN A 3 -17.51 -5.58 -11.00
CA GLN A 3 -18.88 -6.10 -11.16
C GLN A 3 -19.93 -5.34 -10.34
N PHE A 4 -19.54 -4.70 -9.24
CA PHE A 4 -20.42 -3.82 -8.46
C PHE A 4 -20.66 -2.50 -9.19
N GLU A 5 -19.58 -1.84 -9.65
CA GLU A 5 -19.66 -0.56 -10.40
C GLU A 5 -20.41 -0.70 -11.73
N GLU A 6 -20.19 -1.81 -12.45
CA GLU A 6 -20.88 -2.13 -13.72
C GLU A 6 -22.31 -2.63 -13.53
N ASN A 7 -22.81 -2.67 -12.29
CA ASN A 7 -24.14 -3.17 -11.94
C ASN A 7 -24.42 -4.61 -12.42
N HIS A 8 -23.45 -5.52 -12.31
CA HIS A 8 -23.60 -6.90 -12.75
C HIS A 8 -24.79 -7.58 -12.04
N PRO A 9 -25.76 -8.16 -12.77
CA PRO A 9 -27.07 -8.54 -12.24
C PRO A 9 -26.99 -9.59 -11.10
N ARG A 10 -25.97 -10.46 -11.14
CA ARG A 10 -25.75 -11.47 -10.10
C ARG A 10 -24.87 -11.02 -8.95
N TYR A 11 -23.85 -10.20 -9.21
CA TYR A 11 -22.74 -10.00 -8.25
C TYR A 11 -22.90 -8.72 -7.45
N ARG A 12 -23.54 -7.70 -8.02
CA ARG A 12 -23.85 -6.45 -7.31
C ARG A 12 -24.69 -6.73 -6.07
N GLU A 13 -25.79 -7.47 -6.23
CA GLU A 13 -26.69 -7.75 -5.11
C GLU A 13 -26.03 -8.64 -4.05
N ARG A 14 -25.24 -9.64 -4.46
CA ARG A 14 -24.49 -10.48 -3.53
C ARG A 14 -23.47 -9.69 -2.70
N LEU A 15 -22.82 -8.68 -3.29
CA LEU A 15 -21.91 -7.80 -2.54
C LEU A 15 -22.70 -6.93 -1.54
N LEU A 16 -23.86 -6.41 -1.95
CA LEU A 16 -24.73 -5.65 -1.03
C LEU A 16 -25.29 -6.52 0.09
N ASP A 17 -25.68 -7.76 -0.19
CA ASP A 17 -26.11 -8.73 0.82
C ASP A 17 -25.01 -9.00 1.84
N PHE A 18 -23.75 -9.10 1.39
CA PHE A 18 -22.61 -9.19 2.30
C PHE A 18 -22.50 -7.97 3.20
N TYR A 19 -22.56 -6.75 2.65
CA TYR A 19 -22.50 -5.53 3.47
C TYR A 19 -23.71 -5.36 4.40
N ARG A 20 -24.92 -5.80 4.00
CA ARG A 20 -26.08 -5.85 4.89
C ARG A 20 -25.86 -6.84 6.04
N ALA A 21 -25.20 -7.97 5.79
CA ALA A 21 -24.85 -8.92 6.84
C ALA A 21 -23.79 -8.34 7.81
N VAL A 22 -22.81 -7.60 7.28
CA VAL A 22 -21.84 -6.85 8.10
C VAL A 22 -22.54 -5.79 8.96
N ASP A 23 -23.43 -4.99 8.38
CA ASP A 23 -24.23 -3.98 9.10
C ASP A 23 -25.06 -4.62 10.23
N ALA A 24 -25.76 -5.72 9.94
CA ALA A 24 -26.52 -6.47 10.94
C ALA A 24 -25.62 -7.00 12.08
N ALA A 25 -24.42 -7.49 11.76
CA ALA A 25 -23.45 -7.96 12.76
C ALA A 25 -22.93 -6.81 13.63
N VAL A 26 -22.62 -5.65 13.04
CA VAL A 26 -22.26 -4.43 13.78
C VAL A 26 -23.40 -4.02 14.71
N GLY A 27 -24.66 -4.07 14.25
CA GLY A 27 -25.84 -3.81 15.08
C GLY A 27 -25.97 -4.77 16.28
N GLN A 28 -25.71 -6.06 16.08
CA GLN A 28 -25.70 -7.05 17.17
C GLN A 28 -24.61 -6.76 18.21
N ILE A 29 -23.40 -6.41 17.75
CA ILE A 29 -22.29 -6.01 18.64
C ILE A 29 -22.67 -4.75 19.43
N ALA A 30 -23.21 -3.75 18.75
CA ALA A 30 -23.64 -2.48 19.33
C ALA A 30 -24.75 -2.65 20.38
N GLN A 31 -25.69 -3.57 20.13
CA GLN A 31 -26.75 -3.92 21.08
C GLN A 31 -26.21 -4.68 22.29
N ALA A 32 -25.33 -5.67 22.07
CA ALA A 32 -24.75 -6.47 23.14
C ALA A 32 -23.82 -5.63 24.05
N ALA A 33 -23.14 -4.63 23.48
CA ALA A 33 -22.29 -3.72 24.24
C ALA A 33 -23.10 -2.74 25.13
N GLY A 34 -24.37 -2.51 24.81
CA GLY A 34 -25.23 -1.53 25.50
C GLY A 34 -24.99 -0.08 25.06
N ASP A 35 -25.81 0.83 25.59
CA ASP A 35 -25.82 2.25 25.20
C ASP A 35 -24.68 3.05 25.83
N ASP A 36 -24.15 2.59 26.97
CA ASP A 36 -23.03 3.23 27.68
C ASP A 36 -21.66 2.91 27.04
N ALA A 37 -21.60 2.00 26.07
CA ALA A 37 -20.37 1.61 25.41
C ALA A 37 -20.03 2.50 24.22
N VAL A 38 -18.79 3.00 24.20
CA VAL A 38 -18.21 3.65 23.03
C VAL A 38 -17.82 2.60 21.98
N LEU A 39 -18.30 2.78 20.74
CA LEU A 39 -18.02 1.90 19.62
C LEU A 39 -17.37 2.68 18.48
N LEU A 40 -16.15 2.28 18.12
CA LEU A 40 -15.44 2.77 16.94
C LEU A 40 -15.43 1.67 15.87
N VAL A 41 -16.00 1.96 14.70
CA VAL A 41 -15.89 1.13 13.50
C VAL A 41 -15.01 1.87 12.51
N LEU A 42 -13.96 1.22 12.02
CA LEU A 42 -13.01 1.86 11.10
C LEU A 42 -12.63 0.94 9.94
N SER A 43 -12.15 1.57 8.87
CA SER A 43 -11.46 0.92 7.76
C SER A 43 -10.04 1.45 7.71
N ASP A 44 -9.05 0.58 7.55
CA ASP A 44 -7.63 0.92 7.45
C ASP A 44 -7.25 1.51 6.08
N HIS A 45 -7.99 1.14 5.05
CA HIS A 45 -7.90 1.66 3.69
C HIS A 45 -9.25 1.58 2.97
N GLY A 46 -9.38 2.20 1.80
CA GLY A 46 -10.53 2.00 0.92
C GLY A 46 -10.28 0.96 -0.17
N PHE A 47 -11.21 0.89 -1.12
CA PHE A 47 -11.16 -0.03 -2.26
C PHE A 47 -11.57 0.66 -3.56
N CYS A 48 -10.95 0.25 -4.67
CA CYS A 48 -11.35 0.69 -6.01
C CYS A 48 -11.28 -0.45 -7.03
N THR A 49 -11.75 -0.20 -8.25
CA THR A 49 -11.66 -1.19 -9.34
C THR A 49 -10.23 -1.34 -9.81
N ALA A 50 -9.72 -2.56 -9.75
CA ALA A 50 -8.45 -2.92 -10.37
C ALA A 50 -8.63 -2.99 -11.90
N ARG A 51 -7.92 -2.11 -12.61
CA ARG A 51 -7.90 -2.05 -14.08
C ARG A 51 -6.78 -2.90 -14.65
N LYS A 52 -5.57 -2.79 -14.09
CA LYS A 52 -4.37 -3.43 -14.64
C LYS A 52 -3.35 -3.71 -13.53
N ALA A 53 -2.74 -4.90 -13.54
CA ALA A 53 -1.58 -5.19 -12.71
C ALA A 53 -0.33 -4.59 -13.36
N VAL A 54 0.59 -4.08 -12.54
CA VAL A 54 1.88 -3.56 -12.98
C VAL A 54 2.99 -4.29 -12.22
N PHE A 55 3.80 -5.08 -12.91
CA PHE A 55 4.86 -5.88 -12.32
C PHE A 55 6.18 -5.09 -12.29
N LEU A 56 6.44 -4.46 -11.15
CA LEU A 56 7.57 -3.53 -10.98
C LEU A 56 8.92 -4.21 -11.18
N ASN A 57 9.10 -5.47 -10.82
CA ASN A 57 10.37 -6.17 -11.09
C ASN A 57 10.57 -6.46 -12.59
N THR A 58 9.50 -6.70 -13.35
CA THR A 58 9.61 -6.81 -14.81
C THR A 58 9.96 -5.45 -15.42
N TRP A 59 9.33 -4.38 -14.95
CA TRP A 59 9.67 -3.02 -15.38
C TRP A 59 11.11 -2.63 -15.01
N LEU A 60 11.58 -2.95 -13.80
CA LEU A 60 12.96 -2.69 -13.38
C LEU A 60 13.98 -3.40 -14.27
N VAL A 61 13.64 -4.58 -14.81
CA VAL A 61 14.49 -5.27 -15.80
C VAL A 61 14.50 -4.52 -17.12
N GLU A 62 13.33 -4.11 -17.61
CA GLU A 62 13.18 -3.33 -18.85
C GLU A 62 13.91 -1.96 -18.76
N ALA A 63 13.85 -1.32 -17.60
CA ALA A 63 14.50 -0.04 -17.31
C ALA A 63 15.99 -0.17 -16.92
N GLY A 64 16.53 -1.39 -16.83
CA GLY A 64 17.95 -1.65 -16.57
C GLY A 64 18.39 -1.53 -15.10
N TRP A 65 17.46 -1.44 -14.15
CA TRP A 65 17.73 -1.39 -12.70
C TRP A 65 17.91 -2.77 -12.07
N LEU A 66 17.25 -3.79 -12.63
CA LEU A 66 17.31 -5.17 -12.19
C LEU A 66 17.83 -6.05 -13.33
N ARG A 67 18.70 -7.00 -13.01
CA ARG A 67 19.13 -8.05 -13.93
C ARG A 67 18.96 -9.41 -13.28
N LEU A 68 18.44 -10.35 -14.04
CA LEU A 68 18.16 -11.70 -13.58
C LEU A 68 19.00 -12.68 -14.41
N ARG A 69 19.64 -13.63 -13.73
CA ARG A 69 20.35 -14.74 -14.40
C ARG A 69 19.38 -15.68 -15.11
N THR A 70 18.20 -15.86 -14.53
CA THR A 70 17.10 -16.61 -15.14
C THR A 70 16.21 -15.64 -15.92
N PRO A 71 15.93 -15.89 -17.21
CA PRO A 71 15.11 -15.01 -18.04
C PRO A 71 13.70 -14.79 -17.51
N GLN A 72 13.09 -13.66 -17.88
CA GLN A 72 11.68 -13.40 -17.62
C GLN A 72 10.80 -14.48 -18.28
N GLY A 73 9.68 -14.84 -17.64
CA GLY A 73 8.82 -15.96 -18.07
C GLY A 73 9.30 -17.34 -17.62
N ALA A 74 10.58 -17.51 -17.26
CA ALA A 74 11.13 -18.75 -16.72
C ALA A 74 11.04 -18.87 -15.19
N ARG A 75 10.19 -18.04 -14.55
CA ARG A 75 9.94 -17.97 -13.09
C ARG A 75 11.20 -17.74 -12.24
N PRO A 76 12.02 -16.71 -12.52
CA PRO A 76 13.08 -16.29 -11.62
C PRO A 76 12.55 -15.95 -10.23
N SER A 77 13.43 -16.12 -9.25
CA SER A 77 13.26 -15.79 -7.84
C SER A 77 14.19 -14.64 -7.45
N PRO A 78 14.06 -14.08 -6.24
CA PRO A 78 15.04 -13.12 -5.73
C PRO A 78 16.48 -13.65 -5.75
N ALA A 79 16.68 -14.97 -5.61
CA ALA A 79 18.00 -15.57 -5.67
C ALA A 79 18.66 -15.43 -7.04
N ASP A 80 17.88 -15.27 -8.13
CA ASP A 80 18.37 -15.11 -9.50
C ASP A 80 18.89 -13.72 -9.82
N MET A 81 18.72 -12.75 -8.91
CA MET A 81 19.24 -11.39 -9.06
C MET A 81 20.76 -11.41 -9.25
N SER A 82 21.23 -10.79 -10.33
CA SER A 82 22.65 -10.69 -10.65
C SER A 82 23.37 -9.70 -9.74
N GLU A 83 24.69 -9.83 -9.66
CA GLU A 83 25.53 -8.95 -8.85
C GLU A 83 25.56 -7.49 -9.32
N ASP A 84 25.16 -7.19 -10.55
CA ASP A 84 25.10 -5.82 -11.07
C ASP A 84 23.70 -5.18 -10.96
N SER A 85 22.71 -5.89 -10.41
CA SER A 85 21.39 -5.29 -10.14
C SER A 85 21.51 -4.17 -9.11
N ARG A 86 20.90 -3.02 -9.38
CA ARG A 86 20.92 -1.82 -8.52
C ARG A 86 19.70 -1.75 -7.61
N ALA A 87 18.54 -2.23 -8.07
CA ALA A 87 17.28 -2.15 -7.34
C ALA A 87 16.41 -3.40 -7.53
N TYR A 88 15.51 -3.65 -6.58
CA TYR A 88 14.43 -4.64 -6.67
C TYR A 88 13.20 -4.16 -5.91
N CYS A 89 12.04 -4.78 -6.18
CA CYS A 89 10.76 -4.46 -5.53
C CYS A 89 10.23 -5.67 -4.74
N LEU A 90 9.61 -5.42 -3.59
CA LEU A 90 8.79 -6.38 -2.84
C LEU A 90 7.34 -5.88 -2.70
N ASP A 91 6.41 -6.81 -2.52
CA ASP A 91 4.97 -6.53 -2.50
C ASP A 91 4.47 -5.89 -1.20
N PRO A 92 3.55 -4.90 -1.23
CA PRO A 92 3.25 -4.02 -2.37
C PRO A 92 4.28 -2.90 -2.54
N SER A 93 4.66 -2.62 -3.80
CA SER A 93 5.36 -1.40 -4.27
C SER A 93 6.52 -0.84 -3.44
N ARG A 94 7.24 -1.70 -2.70
CA ARG A 94 8.39 -1.32 -1.87
C ARG A 94 9.68 -1.58 -2.62
N LEU A 95 10.39 -0.52 -2.99
CA LEU A 95 11.63 -0.59 -3.75
C LEU A 95 12.84 -0.50 -2.81
N TYR A 96 13.81 -1.36 -3.07
CA TYR A 96 15.06 -1.47 -2.34
C TYR A 96 16.21 -1.29 -3.31
N LEU A 97 17.14 -0.42 -2.96
CA LEU A 97 18.46 -0.27 -3.56
C LEU A 97 19.44 -1.24 -2.91
N ARG A 98 20.41 -1.69 -3.70
CA ARG A 98 21.49 -2.60 -3.28
C ARG A 98 22.59 -1.84 -2.52
N VAL A 99 22.26 -1.38 -1.32
CA VAL A 99 23.13 -0.60 -0.44
C VAL A 99 24.25 -1.45 0.15
N ALA A 100 25.47 -0.92 0.12
CA ALA A 100 26.65 -1.57 0.67
C ALA A 100 26.50 -1.84 2.17
N GLY A 101 26.65 -3.10 2.56
CA GLY A 101 26.55 -3.55 3.95
C GLY A 101 25.14 -3.83 4.46
N ARG A 102 24.09 -3.39 3.77
CA ARG A 102 22.68 -3.74 4.09
C ARG A 102 22.22 -4.95 3.28
N GLU A 103 22.51 -4.96 1.98
CA GLU A 103 22.21 -6.09 1.10
C GLU A 103 23.46 -6.98 0.91
N PRO A 104 23.30 -8.32 0.85
CA PRO A 104 24.37 -9.21 0.41
C PRO A 104 24.85 -8.81 -0.99
N GLY A 105 26.14 -8.46 -1.12
CA GLY A 105 26.71 -7.96 -2.39
C GLY A 105 26.15 -6.60 -2.83
N GLY A 106 25.62 -5.80 -1.89
CA GLY A 106 25.30 -4.41 -2.12
C GLY A 106 26.56 -3.57 -2.36
N PHE A 107 26.45 -2.58 -3.23
CA PHE A 107 27.58 -1.76 -3.69
C PHE A 107 27.25 -0.27 -3.78
N ILE A 108 25.99 0.14 -3.54
CA ILE A 108 25.58 1.55 -3.49
C ILE A 108 25.95 2.10 -2.11
N HIS A 109 26.86 3.07 -2.03
CA HIS A 109 27.28 3.63 -0.74
C HIS A 109 26.32 4.72 -0.25
N LEU A 110 26.04 4.72 1.06
CA LEU A 110 25.23 5.78 1.69
C LEU A 110 25.86 7.17 1.47
N GLY A 111 25.02 8.20 1.41
CA GLY A 111 25.40 9.57 1.11
C GLY A 111 25.02 9.95 -0.32
N PRO A 112 25.82 10.79 -1.02
CA PRO A 112 25.43 11.34 -2.32
C PRO A 112 25.12 10.30 -3.40
N GLU A 113 25.81 9.15 -3.41
CA GLU A 113 25.56 8.07 -4.38
C GLU A 113 24.17 7.44 -4.17
N TYR A 114 23.85 7.10 -2.93
CA TYR A 114 22.53 6.58 -2.56
C TYR A 114 21.41 7.59 -2.83
N ASP A 115 21.63 8.88 -2.52
CA ASP A 115 20.65 9.94 -2.81
C ASP A 115 20.39 10.06 -4.32
N THR A 116 21.46 10.07 -5.12
CA THR A 116 21.37 10.11 -6.59
C THR A 116 20.62 8.89 -7.12
N ALA A 117 20.94 7.68 -6.65
CA ALA A 117 20.27 6.46 -7.09
C ALA A 117 18.77 6.46 -6.73
N ARG A 118 18.40 7.03 -5.57
CA ARG A 118 16.99 7.21 -5.19
C ARG A 118 16.27 8.19 -6.11
N ASP A 119 16.91 9.32 -6.43
CA ASP A 119 16.33 10.34 -7.31
C ASP A 119 16.13 9.83 -8.73
N GLU A 120 17.15 9.18 -9.31
CA GLU A 120 17.06 8.54 -10.62
C GLU A 120 15.93 7.50 -10.70
N LEU A 121 15.81 6.64 -9.68
CA LEU A 121 14.77 5.61 -9.64
C LEU A 121 13.38 6.20 -9.44
N ALA A 122 13.24 7.21 -8.56
CA ALA A 122 11.98 7.91 -8.34
C ALA A 122 11.51 8.63 -9.61
N GLU A 123 12.40 9.34 -10.30
CA GLU A 123 12.09 10.01 -11.57
C GLU A 123 11.68 9.00 -12.65
N ALA A 124 12.41 7.89 -12.78
CA ALA A 124 12.07 6.84 -13.72
C ALA A 124 10.68 6.24 -13.44
N LEU A 125 10.35 5.98 -12.17
CA LEU A 125 9.01 5.51 -11.77
C LEU A 125 7.91 6.53 -12.10
N LEU A 126 8.12 7.80 -11.76
CA LEU A 126 7.16 8.89 -12.02
C LEU A 126 6.93 9.12 -13.53
N SER A 127 7.92 8.79 -14.37
CA SER A 127 7.81 8.86 -15.83
C SER A 127 7.06 7.68 -16.46
N MET A 128 6.71 6.64 -15.69
CA MET A 128 6.04 5.45 -16.21
C MET A 128 4.63 5.78 -16.71
N CYS A 129 4.39 5.52 -18.00
CA CYS A 129 3.07 5.63 -18.61
C CYS A 129 2.53 4.26 -19.03
N ASP A 130 1.21 4.11 -18.97
CA ASP A 130 0.50 2.96 -19.52
C ASP A 130 0.63 2.97 -21.06
N PRO A 131 1.13 1.90 -21.69
CA PRO A 131 1.34 1.86 -23.13
C PRO A 131 0.04 1.93 -23.94
N ASP A 132 -1.12 1.59 -23.35
CA ASP A 132 -2.39 1.56 -24.08
C ASP A 132 -3.04 2.95 -24.22
N ASP A 133 -2.96 3.79 -23.18
CA ASP A 133 -3.64 5.10 -23.15
C ASP A 133 -2.72 6.28 -22.82
N GLY A 134 -1.42 6.04 -22.57
CA GLY A 134 -0.41 7.06 -22.32
C GLY A 134 -0.51 7.75 -20.97
N LYS A 135 -1.42 7.31 -20.08
CA LYS A 135 -1.61 7.95 -18.77
C LYS A 135 -0.49 7.57 -17.79
N PRO A 136 -0.16 8.46 -16.84
CA PRO A 136 0.81 8.15 -15.80
C PRO A 136 0.30 7.01 -14.90
N VAL A 137 1.20 6.09 -14.55
CA VAL A 137 0.90 4.94 -13.69
C VAL A 137 1.15 5.29 -12.22
N ILE A 138 2.26 5.97 -11.94
CA ILE A 138 2.69 6.32 -10.59
C ILE A 138 2.26 7.75 -10.27
N ARG A 139 1.54 7.91 -9.16
CA ARG A 139 1.05 9.20 -8.64
C ARG A 139 2.09 9.90 -7.79
N ALA A 140 2.79 9.14 -6.95
CA ALA A 140 3.82 9.63 -6.05
C ALA A 140 4.85 8.54 -5.75
N VAL A 141 6.06 8.97 -5.39
CA VAL A 141 7.10 8.11 -4.83
C VAL A 141 7.56 8.74 -3.54
N TYR A 142 7.43 8.00 -2.43
CA TYR A 142 7.78 8.46 -1.10
C TYR A 142 9.11 7.86 -0.66
N ARG A 143 9.97 8.66 -0.06
CA ARG A 143 11.18 8.18 0.61
C ARG A 143 10.81 7.61 1.99
N ARG A 144 11.61 6.66 2.48
CA ARG A 144 11.39 6.08 3.81
C ARG A 144 11.34 7.10 4.93
N GLU A 145 12.13 8.18 4.85
CA GLU A 145 12.18 9.24 5.86
C GLU A 145 10.85 10.01 5.98
N GLU A 146 10.03 9.99 4.92
CA GLU A 146 8.72 10.63 4.89
C GLU A 146 7.63 9.76 5.52
N LEU A 147 7.79 8.43 5.48
CA LEU A 147 6.77 7.47 5.88
C LEU A 147 7.03 6.82 7.22
N TYR A 148 8.30 6.60 7.55
CA TYR A 148 8.70 5.70 8.62
C TYR A 148 9.66 6.37 9.59
N ARG A 149 9.57 5.93 10.84
CA ARG A 149 10.47 6.29 11.94
C ARG A 149 10.48 5.15 12.97
N GLY A 150 11.39 5.23 13.94
CA GLY A 150 11.44 4.27 15.05
C GLY A 150 12.42 3.10 14.83
N VAL A 151 12.33 2.10 15.70
CA VAL A 151 13.37 1.06 15.86
C VAL A 151 13.54 0.13 14.66
N CYS A 152 12.52 0.04 13.79
CA CYS A 152 12.55 -0.77 12.58
C CYS A 152 12.91 0.05 11.32
N PHE A 153 13.27 1.33 11.47
CA PHE A 153 13.51 2.24 10.34
C PHE A 153 14.56 1.71 9.34
N ASP A 154 15.62 1.06 9.84
CA ASP A 154 16.69 0.53 9.00
C ASP A 154 16.23 -0.64 8.08
N GLN A 155 15.06 -1.23 8.37
CA GLN A 155 14.46 -2.29 7.54
C GLN A 155 13.49 -1.73 6.47
N ALA A 156 13.20 -0.43 6.50
CA ALA A 156 12.28 0.19 5.56
C ALA A 156 12.82 0.16 4.12
N ALA A 157 11.90 0.02 3.16
CA ALA A 157 12.20 0.16 1.74
C ALA A 157 12.66 1.59 1.43
N ASP A 158 13.64 1.75 0.53
CA ASP A 158 14.20 3.06 0.22
C ASP A 158 13.19 4.02 -0.41
N LEU A 159 12.32 3.46 -1.24
CA LEU A 159 11.21 4.16 -1.89
C LEU A 159 9.93 3.31 -1.82
N VAL A 160 8.80 3.98 -1.69
CA VAL A 160 7.46 3.38 -1.80
C VAL A 160 6.73 4.07 -2.94
N ALA A 161 6.35 3.31 -3.96
CA ALA A 161 5.60 3.85 -5.09
C ALA A 161 4.09 3.76 -4.83
N ASP A 162 3.39 4.85 -5.10
CA ASP A 162 1.94 4.96 -4.94
C ASP A 162 1.29 5.18 -6.32
N PRO A 163 0.41 4.28 -6.78
CA PRO A 163 -0.18 4.36 -8.10
C PRO A 163 -1.35 5.36 -8.19
N TYR A 164 -1.70 5.75 -9.42
CA TYR A 164 -3.05 6.23 -9.71
C TYR A 164 -4.08 5.10 -9.58
N GLU A 165 -5.34 5.47 -9.29
CA GLU A 165 -6.42 4.51 -9.09
C GLU A 165 -6.57 3.51 -10.26
N GLY A 166 -6.64 2.23 -9.89
CA GLY A 166 -6.82 1.12 -10.81
C GLY A 166 -5.53 0.44 -11.30
N TYR A 167 -4.34 0.97 -10.98
CA TYR A 167 -3.08 0.25 -11.16
C TYR A 167 -2.69 -0.51 -9.89
N ASP A 168 -2.63 -1.84 -10.00
CA ASP A 168 -2.25 -2.74 -8.90
C ASP A 168 -0.76 -3.08 -9.02
N LEU A 169 0.08 -2.37 -8.25
CA LEU A 169 1.53 -2.51 -8.29
C LEU A 169 2.00 -3.78 -7.56
N ARG A 170 2.75 -4.63 -8.25
CA ARG A 170 3.27 -5.89 -7.70
C ARG A 170 4.78 -6.04 -7.89
N GLY A 171 5.47 -6.51 -6.86
CA GLY A 171 6.88 -6.90 -6.84
C GLY A 171 7.13 -8.34 -7.28
N ARG A 172 6.25 -8.96 -8.06
CA ARG A 172 6.46 -10.34 -8.52
C ARG A 172 7.60 -10.41 -9.54
N PHE A 173 8.51 -11.37 -9.35
CA PHE A 173 9.60 -11.63 -10.28
C PHE A 173 9.12 -12.47 -11.48
N GLY A 174 9.70 -12.19 -12.65
CA GLY A 174 9.66 -13.12 -13.77
C GLY A 174 8.38 -13.12 -14.59
N MET A 175 7.58 -12.06 -14.50
CA MET A 175 6.41 -11.92 -15.38
C MET A 175 6.86 -11.62 -16.80
N ALA A 176 6.11 -12.10 -17.79
CA ALA A 176 6.47 -11.93 -19.20
C ALA A 176 6.29 -10.49 -19.70
N HIS A 177 5.41 -9.73 -19.05
CA HIS A 177 5.04 -8.37 -19.41
C HIS A 177 4.94 -7.51 -18.15
N THR A 178 5.30 -6.22 -18.25
CA THR A 178 5.10 -5.26 -17.16
C THR A 178 3.63 -5.06 -16.83
N PHE A 179 2.75 -5.08 -17.83
CA PHE A 179 1.34 -4.75 -17.69
C PHE A 179 0.45 -5.97 -17.95
N ASP A 180 -0.52 -6.23 -17.06
CA ASP A 180 -1.52 -7.29 -17.24
C ASP A 180 -2.95 -6.78 -16.98
N PRO A 181 -3.76 -6.57 -18.03
CA PRO A 181 -5.15 -6.15 -17.90
C PRO A 181 -6.12 -7.30 -17.56
N HIS A 182 -5.66 -8.54 -17.56
CA HIS A 182 -6.48 -9.75 -17.43
C HIS A 182 -6.35 -10.42 -16.06
N GLN A 183 -5.90 -9.68 -15.05
CA GLN A 183 -5.84 -10.20 -13.69
C GLN A 183 -7.23 -10.64 -13.19
N PRO A 184 -7.31 -11.76 -12.46
CA PRO A 184 -8.60 -12.30 -11.98
C PRO A 184 -9.24 -11.41 -10.91
N GLN A 185 -8.44 -10.65 -10.16
CA GLN A 185 -8.90 -9.74 -9.13
C GLN A 185 -9.36 -8.43 -9.77
N THR A 186 -10.64 -8.10 -9.60
CA THR A 186 -11.27 -6.90 -10.17
C THR A 186 -11.44 -5.76 -9.17
N GLY A 187 -10.79 -5.86 -8.01
CA GLY A 187 -10.77 -4.85 -6.97
C GLY A 187 -9.39 -4.83 -6.30
N MET A 188 -8.97 -3.64 -5.87
CA MET A 188 -7.70 -3.41 -5.19
C MET A 188 -7.89 -2.39 -4.05
N HIS A 189 -6.90 -2.34 -3.16
CA HIS A 189 -6.84 -1.34 -2.09
C HIS A 189 -6.54 0.05 -2.66
N GLN A 190 -7.05 1.09 -2.03
CA GLN A 190 -6.60 2.46 -2.25
C GLN A 190 -6.48 3.20 -0.92
N PHE A 191 -5.66 4.25 -0.87
CA PHE A 191 -5.48 5.06 0.35
C PHE A 191 -6.69 5.91 0.72
N ARG A 192 -7.54 6.23 -0.26
CA ARG A 192 -8.71 7.09 -0.09
C ARG A 192 -9.95 6.30 0.33
N ASP A 193 -10.95 7.00 0.83
CA ASP A 193 -12.28 6.46 1.18
C ASP A 193 -12.25 5.39 2.29
N ALA A 194 -11.17 5.37 3.08
CA ALA A 194 -11.21 4.81 4.43
C ALA A 194 -12.14 5.67 5.31
N PHE A 195 -12.76 5.06 6.31
CA PHE A 195 -13.73 5.75 7.16
C PHE A 195 -13.53 5.38 8.63
N TRP A 196 -13.99 6.28 9.49
CA TRP A 196 -14.15 6.04 10.92
C TRP A 196 -15.56 6.46 11.32
N LEU A 197 -16.27 5.59 12.04
CA LEU A 197 -17.60 5.82 12.58
C LEU A 197 -17.56 5.62 14.09
N LEU A 198 -18.04 6.60 14.83
CA LEU A 198 -17.99 6.61 16.29
C LEU A 198 -19.40 6.75 16.88
N ARG A 199 -19.72 5.88 17.85
CA ARG A 199 -20.96 5.92 18.65
C ARG A 199 -20.59 6.06 20.13
N GLY A 200 -21.35 6.86 20.87
CA GLY A 200 -21.17 7.06 22.32
C GLY A 200 -20.13 8.11 22.69
N ALA A 201 -19.40 8.66 21.70
CA ALA A 201 -18.46 9.76 21.85
C ALA A 201 -18.48 10.64 20.59
N LYS A 202 -17.72 11.74 20.59
CA LYS A 202 -17.60 12.64 19.44
C LYS A 202 -16.14 12.85 19.07
N PHE A 203 -15.88 12.98 17.77
CA PHE A 203 -14.58 13.45 17.30
C PHE A 203 -14.35 14.89 17.78
N ALA A 204 -13.10 15.18 18.11
CA ALA A 204 -12.68 16.48 18.63
C ALA A 204 -12.74 17.58 17.56
N ASP A 205 -12.58 17.21 16.29
CA ASP A 205 -12.64 18.09 15.13
C ASP A 205 -13.15 17.32 13.89
N ASP A 206 -13.35 18.04 12.78
CA ASP A 206 -13.79 17.46 11.49
C ASP A 206 -12.61 16.98 10.62
N ALA A 207 -11.36 17.01 11.13
CA ALA A 207 -10.23 16.57 10.33
C ALA A 207 -10.20 15.03 10.23
N THR A 208 -9.85 14.55 9.04
CA THR A 208 -9.79 13.11 8.76
C THR A 208 -8.75 12.44 9.67
N PRO A 209 -9.14 11.47 10.52
CA PRO A 209 -8.20 10.77 11.38
C PRO A 209 -7.25 9.91 10.55
N SER A 210 -5.99 9.83 10.99
CA SER A 210 -5.03 8.86 10.45
C SER A 210 -5.29 7.48 11.08
N ILE A 211 -4.99 6.40 10.36
CA ILE A 211 -5.09 5.05 10.93
C ILE A 211 -4.21 4.88 12.19
N THR A 212 -3.09 5.61 12.26
CA THR A 212 -2.19 5.63 13.42
C THR A 212 -2.83 6.22 14.68
N ASP A 213 -3.87 7.04 14.53
CA ASP A 213 -4.58 7.67 15.65
C ASP A 213 -5.49 6.68 16.41
N GLY A 214 -5.75 5.49 15.84
CA GLY A 214 -6.76 4.56 16.35
C GLY A 214 -6.44 4.08 17.76
N GLY A 215 -5.20 3.66 17.99
CA GLY A 215 -4.74 3.22 19.29
C GLY A 215 -4.81 4.34 20.35
N ALA A 216 -4.29 5.52 20.02
CA ALA A 216 -4.31 6.67 20.93
C ALA A 216 -5.74 7.12 21.28
N THR A 217 -6.63 7.12 20.28
CA THR A 217 -8.05 7.46 20.47
C THR A 217 -8.75 6.46 21.38
N LEU A 218 -8.56 5.15 21.18
CA LEU A 218 -9.17 4.11 22.02
C LEU A 218 -8.68 4.15 23.46
N LEU A 219 -7.37 4.36 23.67
CA LEU A 219 -6.79 4.48 25.01
C LEU A 219 -7.32 5.71 25.76
N ALA A 220 -7.40 6.86 25.08
CA ALA A 220 -7.93 8.08 25.67
C ALA A 220 -9.41 7.91 26.07
N LEU A 221 -10.24 7.32 25.21
CA LEU A 221 -11.64 7.02 25.50
C LEU A 221 -11.81 6.01 26.66
N ALA A 222 -10.85 5.10 26.85
CA ALA A 222 -10.81 4.18 27.97
C ALA A 222 -10.28 4.80 29.28
N GLY A 223 -9.86 6.07 29.26
CA GLY A 223 -9.22 6.74 30.40
C GLY A 223 -7.85 6.16 30.76
N ALA A 224 -7.17 5.50 29.82
CA ALA A 224 -5.86 4.92 30.01
C ALA A 224 -4.75 5.93 29.68
N ASP A 225 -3.59 5.77 30.34
CA ASP A 225 -2.40 6.55 30.02
C ASP A 225 -1.91 6.23 28.60
N LEU A 226 -1.53 7.27 27.86
CA LEU A 226 -0.98 7.13 26.52
C LEU A 226 0.52 6.77 26.58
N PRO A 227 0.95 5.66 25.97
CA PRO A 227 2.37 5.39 25.77
C PRO A 227 3.03 6.53 25.00
N ARG A 228 4.24 6.92 25.41
CA ARG A 228 4.99 8.04 24.83
C ARG A 228 5.48 7.76 23.41
N ASP A 229 5.48 6.50 23.00
CA ASP A 229 5.95 5.98 21.72
C ASP A 229 4.82 5.72 20.71
N LEU A 230 3.58 6.12 21.01
CA LEU A 230 2.52 6.13 20.00
C LEU A 230 2.75 7.22 18.95
N ASP A 231 2.58 6.86 17.69
CA ASP A 231 2.70 7.80 16.57
C ASP A 231 1.49 8.71 16.40
N GLY A 232 0.30 8.18 16.69
CA GLY A 232 -0.96 8.90 16.54
C GLY A 232 -1.39 9.66 17.78
N ILE A 233 -2.39 10.50 17.61
CA ILE A 233 -2.96 11.34 18.66
C ILE A 233 -4.42 10.97 18.92
N PRO A 234 -4.97 11.21 20.12
CA PRO A 234 -6.40 11.05 20.36
C PRO A 234 -7.22 11.97 19.44
N ARG A 235 -8.26 11.43 18.81
CA ARG A 235 -9.17 12.16 17.91
C ARG A 235 -10.58 12.30 18.46
N ALA A 236 -10.86 11.71 19.63
CA ALA A 236 -12.15 11.77 20.30
C ALA A 236 -11.99 11.84 21.82
N THR A 237 -13.00 12.41 22.47
CA THR A 237 -13.12 12.52 23.94
C THR A 237 -14.56 12.23 24.36
#